data_AF-A0A954XQT3-F1
#
_entry.id   AF-A0A954XQT3-F1
#
_cell.length_a   1.000
_cell.length_b   1.000
_cell.length_c   1.000
_cell.angle_alpha   90.00
_cell.angle_beta   90.00
_cell.angle_gamma   90.00
#
_symmetry.space_group_name_H-M   'P 1'
#
loop_
_entity.id
_entity.type
_entity.pdbx_description
1 polymer ?
#
loop_
_entity_poly.entity_id
_entity_poly.type
_entity_poly.pdbx_seq_one_letter_code
_entity_poly.pdbx_strand_id
1 'polypeptide(L)'
;MSVAKTKSSNKPCAAEILLQGFVNSAAQEGESFDTVERSVFCSVLEIGKSAMALFVSLQGHGDLGPSVNTEDDKRVVHVHDPLYFRHP
;
A
#
# COMPACT_ATOMS: atom_id res chain seq x y z
N MET A 1 -10.74 -4.73 -24.79
CA MET A 1 -10.56 -3.95 -23.55
C MET A 1 -9.22 -3.24 -23.64
N SER A 2 -9.23 -1.90 -23.72
CA SER A 2 -8.01 -1.09 -23.88
C SER A 2 -7.55 -0.63 -22.49
N VAL A 3 -6.37 -1.07 -22.07
CA VAL A 3 -5.74 -0.58 -20.84
C VAL A 3 -5.21 0.82 -21.14
N ALA A 4 -5.90 1.84 -20.63
CA ALA A 4 -5.46 3.22 -20.74
C ALA A 4 -4.11 3.36 -20.02
N LYS A 5 -3.03 3.61 -20.77
CA LYS A 5 -1.76 4.06 -20.22
C LYS A 5 -1.99 5.45 -19.61
N THR A 6 -2.12 5.51 -18.30
CA THR A 6 -2.11 6.76 -17.55
C THR A 6 -0.74 7.41 -17.72
N LYS A 7 -0.71 8.56 -18.40
CA LYS A 7 0.45 9.44 -18.44
C LYS A 7 0.82 9.79 -17.00
N SER A 8 2.06 9.45 -16.60
CA SER A 8 2.64 9.94 -15.35
C SER A 8 2.72 11.46 -15.42
N SER A 9 1.74 12.13 -14.81
CA SER A 9 1.75 13.57 -14.64
C SER A 9 2.81 13.88 -13.59
N ASN A 10 3.93 14.52 -13.97
CA ASN A 10 5.00 15.02 -13.08
C ASN A 10 4.52 16.17 -12.17
N LYS A 11 3.32 16.08 -11.63
CA LYS A 11 2.83 17.02 -10.60
C LYS A 11 3.39 16.55 -9.26
N PRO A 12 3.92 17.45 -8.44
CA PRO A 12 4.40 17.08 -7.11
C PRO A 12 3.23 16.49 -6.33
N CYS A 13 3.48 15.35 -5.68
CA CYS A 13 2.49 14.74 -4.83
C CYS A 13 2.39 15.51 -3.50
N ALA A 14 1.30 15.32 -2.76
CA ALA A 14 1.11 16.02 -1.48
C ALA A 14 2.29 15.79 -0.51
N ALA A 15 2.89 14.59 -0.52
CA ALA A 15 4.04 14.27 0.31
C ALA A 15 5.28 15.10 -0.04
N GLU A 16 5.54 15.35 -1.32
CA GLU A 16 6.65 16.19 -1.77
C GLU A 16 6.47 17.64 -1.33
N ILE A 17 5.25 18.17 -1.46
CA ILE A 17 4.91 19.54 -1.04
C ILE A 17 5.10 19.72 0.48
N LEU A 18 4.66 18.73 1.27
CA LEU A 18 4.80 18.76 2.73
C LEU A 18 6.27 18.68 3.18
N LEU A 19 7.05 17.78 2.59
CA LEU A 19 8.49 17.67 2.87
C LEU A 19 9.23 18.96 2.52
N GLN A 20 8.91 19.57 1.37
CA GLN A 20 9.51 20.83 0.97
C GLN A 20 9.17 21.95 1.97
N GLY A 21 7.92 22.01 2.44
CA GLY A 21 7.49 22.95 3.48
C GLY A 21 8.27 22.76 4.77
N PHE A 22 8.39 21.51 5.24
CA PHE A 22 9.16 21.17 6.44
C PHE A 22 10.62 21.62 6.34
N VAL A 23 11.32 21.28 5.24
CA VAL A 23 12.73 21.66 5.04
C VAL A 23 12.90 23.17 5.02
N ASN A 24 11.98 23.90 4.38
CA ASN A 24 12.03 25.36 4.35
C ASN A 24 11.85 25.97 5.75
N SER A 25 10.91 25.46 6.54
CA SER A 25 10.71 25.90 7.92
C SER A 25 11.92 25.61 8.80
N ALA A 26 12.46 24.38 8.74
CA ALA A 26 13.63 23.99 9.51
C ALA A 26 14.86 24.84 9.16
N ALA A 27 15.03 25.20 7.88
CA ALA A 27 16.09 26.11 7.46
C ALA A 27 15.90 27.54 8.01
N GLN A 28 14.66 28.03 8.07
CA GLN A 28 14.35 29.35 8.67
C GLN A 28 14.58 29.37 10.17
N GLU A 29 14.33 28.26 10.85
CA GLU A 29 14.51 28.09 12.29
C GLU A 29 15.96 27.78 12.69
N GLY A 30 16.84 27.53 11.72
CA GLY A 30 18.25 27.24 11.95
C GLY A 30 18.48 25.85 12.55
N GLU A 31 17.60 24.89 12.25
CA GLU A 31 17.77 23.51 12.69
C GLU A 31 19.07 22.90 12.14
N SER A 32 19.65 21.99 12.93
CA SER A 32 20.87 21.28 12.51
C SER A 32 20.56 20.34 11.34
N PHE A 33 21.52 20.22 10.41
CA PHE A 33 21.39 19.34 9.26
C PHE A 33 21.08 17.88 9.66
N ASP A 34 21.75 17.36 10.70
CA ASP A 34 21.53 15.98 11.22
C ASP A 34 20.08 15.78 11.71
N THR A 35 19.50 16.78 12.38
CA THR A 35 18.09 16.73 12.82
C THR A 35 17.12 16.69 11.63
N VAL A 36 17.36 17.56 10.65
CA VAL A 36 16.50 17.67 9.46
C VAL A 36 16.60 16.42 8.60
N GLU A 37 17.82 15.90 8.37
CA GLU A 37 18.06 14.67 7.62
C GLU A 37 17.29 13.49 8.22
N ARG A 38 17.41 13.27 9.53
CA ARG A 38 16.69 12.19 10.22
C ARG A 38 15.18 12.33 10.10
N SER A 39 14.66 13.55 10.23
CA SER A 39 13.23 13.83 10.14
C SER A 39 12.67 13.59 8.75
N VAL A 40 13.42 14.01 7.71
CA VAL A 40 13.08 13.72 6.31
C VAL A 40 13.10 12.21 6.05
N PHE A 41 14.14 11.51 6.50
CA PHE A 41 14.27 10.07 6.31
C PHE A 41 13.12 9.29 6.97
N CYS A 42 12.80 9.61 8.23
CA CYS A 42 11.65 9.04 8.93
C CYS A 42 10.34 9.29 8.17
N SER A 43 10.12 10.51 7.68
CA SER A 43 8.91 10.84 6.92
C SER A 43 8.79 10.02 5.64
N VAL A 44 9.88 9.84 4.89
CA VAL A 44 9.91 9.01 3.68
C VAL A 44 9.59 7.55 4.01
N LEU A 45 10.12 7.01 5.11
CA LEU A 45 9.81 5.65 5.55
C LEU A 45 8.34 5.48 5.90
N GLU A 46 7.74 6.40 6.63
CA GLU A 46 6.31 6.33 6.99
C GLU A 46 5.39 6.43 5.77
N ILE A 47 5.74 7.29 4.80
CA ILE A 47 5.04 7.36 3.51
C ILE A 47 5.13 6.01 2.79
N GLY A 48 6.33 5.43 2.71
CA GLY A 48 6.57 4.13 2.07
C GLY A 48 5.78 2.99 2.73
N LYS A 49 5.80 2.92 4.06
CA LYS A 49 5.02 1.93 4.83
C LYS A 49 3.53 2.06 4.54
N SER A 50 3.00 3.28 4.57
CA SER A 50 1.58 3.55 4.31
C SER A 50 1.19 3.17 2.88
N ALA A 51 2.02 3.52 1.90
CA ALA A 51 1.81 3.16 0.50
C ALA A 51 1.81 1.64 0.29
N MET A 52 2.72 0.92 0.96
CA MET A 52 2.77 -0.54 0.89
C MET A 52 1.56 -1.19 1.58
N ALA A 53 1.13 -0.68 2.73
CA ALA A 53 -0.08 -1.16 3.39
C ALA A 53 -1.32 -1.01 2.50
N LEU A 54 -1.47 0.15 1.84
CA LEU A 54 -2.53 0.38 0.87
C LEU A 54 -2.43 -0.58 -0.32
N PHE A 55 -1.23 -0.79 -0.87
CA PHE A 55 -1.02 -1.72 -1.97
C PHE A 55 -1.38 -3.16 -1.58
N VAL A 56 -0.94 -3.63 -0.41
CA VAL A 56 -1.26 -4.96 0.11
C VAL A 56 -2.76 -5.12 0.38
N SER A 57 -3.46 -4.06 0.81
CA SER A 57 -4.91 -4.12 1.03
C SER A 57 -5.72 -4.47 -0.23
N LEU A 58 -5.16 -4.24 -1.42
CA LEU A 58 -5.79 -4.65 -2.68
C LEU A 58 -5.89 -6.17 -2.83
N GLN A 59 -5.09 -6.95 -2.11
CA GLN A 59 -5.16 -8.42 -2.15
C GLN A 59 -6.44 -8.96 -1.49
N GLY A 60 -7.25 -8.11 -0.83
CA GLY A 60 -8.43 -8.54 -0.10
C GLY A 60 -8.07 -9.40 1.10
N HIS A 61 -8.86 -10.43 1.40
CA HIS A 61 -8.61 -11.34 2.53
C HIS A 61 -7.45 -12.32 2.31
N GLY A 62 -6.71 -12.22 1.20
CA GLY A 62 -5.65 -13.16 0.85
C GLY A 62 -6.20 -14.53 0.45
N ASP A 63 -5.41 -15.59 0.66
CA ASP A 63 -5.92 -16.96 0.55
C ASP A 63 -6.93 -17.21 1.66
N LEU A 64 -8.20 -17.36 1.27
CA LEU A 64 -9.33 -17.62 2.16
C LEU A 64 -9.36 -19.07 2.66
N GLY A 65 -8.31 -19.84 2.37
CA GLY A 65 -8.20 -21.25 2.70
C GLY A 65 -8.91 -22.13 1.67
N PRO A 66 -9.07 -23.43 1.96
CA PRO A 66 -9.61 -24.40 1.00
C PRO A 66 -11.07 -24.14 0.61
N SER A 67 -11.79 -23.30 1.37
CA SER A 67 -13.17 -22.95 1.10
C SER A 67 -13.58 -21.64 1.78
N VAL A 68 -14.44 -20.85 1.12
CA VAL A 68 -15.07 -19.67 1.69
C VAL A 68 -16.58 -19.69 1.51
N ASN A 69 -17.33 -19.22 2.51
CA ASN A 69 -18.76 -18.96 2.38
C ASN A 69 -18.97 -17.57 1.79
N THR A 70 -19.77 -17.46 0.73
CA THR A 70 -20.16 -16.18 0.16
C THR A 70 -21.33 -15.58 0.93
N GLU A 71 -21.63 -14.31 0.67
CA GLU A 71 -22.78 -13.60 1.25
C GLU A 71 -24.15 -14.23 0.90
N ASP A 72 -24.18 -15.06 -0.14
CA ASP A 72 -25.35 -15.84 -0.60
C ASP A 72 -25.51 -17.20 0.14
N ASP A 73 -24.77 -17.45 1.22
CA ASP A 73 -24.66 -18.76 1.88
C ASP A 73 -24.15 -19.89 0.97
N LYS A 74 -23.50 -19.55 -0.15
CA LYS A 74 -22.90 -20.54 -1.05
C LYS A 74 -21.45 -20.79 -0.63
N ARG A 75 -21.06 -22.07 -0.59
CA ARG A 75 -19.66 -22.47 -0.33
C ARG A 75 -18.89 -22.56 -1.64
N VAL A 76 -17.84 -21.75 -1.79
CA VAL A 76 -16.86 -21.82 -2.89
C VAL A 76 -15.61 -22.52 -2.38
N VAL A 77 -15.04 -23.40 -3.18
CA VAL A 77 -13.98 -24.33 -2.78
C VAL A 77 -12.86 -24.37 -3.80
N HIS A 78 -11.61 -24.42 -3.31
CA HIS A 78 -10.43 -24.46 -4.15
C HIS A 78 -10.30 -25.84 -4.81
N VAL A 79 -10.34 -25.87 -6.14
CA VAL A 79 -10.31 -27.11 -6.97
C VAL A 79 -9.02 -27.92 -6.78
N HIS A 80 -7.97 -27.33 -6.21
CA HIS A 80 -6.68 -27.98 -5.96
C HIS A 80 -6.56 -28.70 -4.61
N ASP A 81 -7.60 -28.73 -3.77
CA ASP A 81 -7.59 -29.54 -2.55
C ASP A 81 -7.86 -31.02 -2.88
N PRO A 82 -6.89 -31.96 -2.72
CA PRO A 82 -7.04 -33.36 -3.08
C PRO A 82 -8.13 -34.09 -2.27
N LEU A 83 -8.68 -33.46 -1.24
CA LEU A 83 -9.80 -34.00 -0.47
C LEU A 83 -11.16 -33.89 -1.19
N TYR A 84 -11.25 -33.16 -2.31
CA TYR A 84 -12.51 -33.01 -3.09
C TYR A 84 -12.97 -34.26 -3.84
N PHE A 85 -12.12 -35.27 -4.00
CA PHE A 85 -12.46 -36.50 -4.73
C PHE A 85 -12.79 -37.71 -3.83
N ARG A 86 -12.92 -37.53 -2.51
CA ARG A 86 -13.41 -38.59 -1.61
C ARG A 86 -14.85 -38.32 -1.18
N HIS A 87 -15.78 -38.81 -1.99
CA HIS A 87 -17.09 -39.25 -1.49
C HIS A 87 -17.15 -40.80 -1.59
N PRO A 88 -17.89 -41.47 -0.67
CA PRO A 88 -18.00 -42.93 -0.60
C PRO A 88 -18.68 -43.55 -1.83
#